data_AF-A0A7S1BDW7-F1
#
_entry.id   AF-A0A7S1BDW7-F1
#
_cell.length_a   1.000
_cell.length_b   1.000
_cell.length_c   1.000
_cell.angle_alpha   90.00
_cell.angle_beta   90.00
_cell.angle_gamma   90.00
#
_symmetry.space_group_name_H-M   'P 1'
#
loop_
_entity.id
_entity.type
_entity.pdbx_description
1 polymer ?
#
loop_
_entity_poly.entity_id
_entity_poly.type
_entity_poly.pdbx_seq_one_letter_code
_entity_poly.pdbx_strand_id
1 'polypeptide(L)'
;AVLAVGLIDEYGDGGNCPSGDGSVAFGVGNTASGDYATVTGGYKNTASGDASSVTGGYGNEASGYESSVTGGDGNKASGLYSSVTGGDYNEASGDYSSVSGGEGNKATGWYSSV
;
A
#
# COMPACT_ATOMS: atom_id res chain seq x y z
N ALA A 1 1.43 -9.14 -22.63
CA ALA A 1 1.49 -10.12 -21.53
C ALA A 1 2.73 -9.81 -20.71
N VAL A 2 2.61 -8.89 -19.75
CA VAL A 2 3.71 -8.64 -18.80
C VAL A 2 3.74 -9.85 -17.89
N LEU A 3 4.92 -10.45 -17.81
CA LEU A 3 5.20 -11.63 -17.01
C LEU A 3 5.03 -11.25 -15.54
N ALA A 4 3.88 -11.55 -14.95
CA ALA A 4 3.80 -11.68 -13.50
C ALA A 4 4.75 -12.83 -13.15
N VAL A 5 5.98 -12.49 -12.73
CA VAL A 5 6.84 -13.45 -12.05
C VAL A 5 6.25 -13.64 -10.66
N GLY A 6 5.11 -14.33 -10.62
CA GLY A 6 4.65 -15.01 -9.45
C GLY A 6 5.67 -16.09 -9.16
N LEU A 7 6.57 -15.82 -8.21
CA LEU A 7 7.08 -16.88 -7.37
C LEU A 7 5.88 -17.40 -6.58
N ILE A 8 5.11 -18.28 -7.22
CA ILE A 8 4.14 -19.12 -6.55
C ILE A 8 4.99 -20.13 -5.78
N ASP A 9 5.32 -19.82 -4.53
CA ASP A 9 5.88 -20.83 -3.64
C ASP A 9 4.77 -21.88 -3.41
N GLU A 10 5.04 -23.13 -3.79
CA GLU A 10 4.21 -24.31 -3.51
C GLU A 10 4.18 -24.68 -2.00
N TYR A 11 4.21 -23.69 -1.11
CA TYR A 11 4.04 -23.86 0.33
C TYR A 11 2.98 -22.85 0.79
N GLY A 12 1.85 -23.37 1.29
CA GLY A 12 0.58 -22.67 1.44
C GLY A 12 0.48 -21.52 2.45
N ASP A 13 1.51 -20.71 2.66
CA ASP A 13 1.56 -19.66 3.70
C ASP A 13 2.17 -18.32 3.24
N GLY A 14 1.84 -17.80 2.04
CA GLY A 14 2.15 -16.38 1.74
C GLY A 14 2.47 -15.99 0.29
N GLY A 15 1.76 -16.54 -0.69
CA GLY A 15 1.88 -16.05 -2.07
C GLY A 15 1.44 -14.58 -2.19
N ASN A 16 2.13 -13.81 -3.03
CA ASN A 16 1.67 -12.47 -3.39
C ASN A 16 0.49 -12.56 -4.37
N CYS A 17 -0.44 -11.62 -4.29
CA CYS A 17 -1.65 -11.54 -5.12
C CYS A 17 -1.64 -10.24 -5.97
N PRO A 18 -0.83 -10.16 -7.04
CA PRO A 18 -0.99 -9.12 -8.05
C PRO A 18 -2.15 -9.48 -8.99
N SER A 19 -3.20 -8.67 -9.03
CA SER A 19 -4.40 -8.94 -9.83
C SER A 19 -4.89 -7.77 -10.69
N GLY A 20 -4.40 -6.54 -10.46
CA GLY A 20 -4.70 -5.39 -11.32
C GLY A 20 -3.87 -5.41 -12.61
N ASP A 21 -4.32 -4.72 -13.66
CA ASP A 21 -3.56 -4.66 -14.92
C ASP A 21 -2.21 -3.96 -14.70
N GLY A 22 -1.12 -4.57 -15.16
CA GLY A 22 0.24 -4.06 -14.93
C GLY A 22 0.70 -4.01 -13.46
N SER A 23 -0.04 -4.62 -12.52
CA SER A 23 0.31 -4.64 -11.10
C SER A 23 1.51 -5.56 -10.80
N VAL A 24 2.25 -5.25 -9.73
CA VAL A 24 3.35 -6.09 -9.23
C VAL A 24 3.32 -6.18 -7.71
N ALA A 25 3.62 -7.36 -7.17
CA ALA A 25 3.73 -7.58 -5.73
C ALA A 25 4.88 -8.54 -5.42
N PHE A 26 5.84 -8.09 -4.61
CA PHE A 26 6.98 -8.85 -4.11
C PHE A 26 6.89 -9.00 -2.59
N GLY A 27 7.69 -9.88 -1.98
CA GLY A 27 7.65 -10.17 -0.54
C GLY A 27 6.77 -11.38 -0.23
N VAL A 28 6.09 -11.37 0.93
CA VAL A 28 5.27 -12.50 1.39
C VAL A 28 3.86 -12.03 1.77
N GLY A 29 2.84 -12.61 1.14
CA GLY A 29 1.44 -12.36 1.44
C GLY A 29 0.96 -10.96 1.09
N ASN A 30 1.58 -10.29 0.12
CA ASN A 30 1.21 -8.94 -0.30
C ASN A 30 0.13 -8.97 -1.40
N THR A 31 -0.74 -7.96 -1.43
CA THR A 31 -1.81 -7.83 -2.43
C THR A 31 -1.62 -6.53 -3.23
N ALA A 32 -1.60 -6.63 -4.56
CA ALA A 32 -1.60 -5.48 -5.46
C ALA A 32 -2.77 -5.63 -6.45
N SER A 33 -3.93 -5.08 -6.11
CA SER A 33 -5.18 -5.36 -6.84
C SER A 33 -5.70 -4.21 -7.69
N GLY A 34 -5.22 -2.99 -7.49
CA GLY A 34 -5.53 -1.85 -8.35
C GLY A 34 -4.72 -1.87 -9.65
N ASP A 35 -5.22 -1.23 -10.71
CA ASP A 35 -4.48 -1.13 -11.97
C ASP A 35 -3.19 -0.34 -11.74
N TYR A 36 -2.06 -0.85 -12.25
CA TYR A 36 -0.71 -0.32 -12.04
C TYR A 36 -0.25 -0.26 -10.56
N ALA A 37 -0.97 -0.91 -9.64
CA ALA A 37 -0.60 -0.93 -8.23
C ALA A 37 0.71 -1.70 -8.00
N THR A 38 1.50 -1.22 -7.03
CA THR A 38 2.82 -1.78 -6.74
C THR A 38 3.00 -2.06 -5.25
N VAL A 39 3.37 -3.29 -4.91
CA VAL A 39 3.96 -3.62 -3.61
C VAL A 39 5.40 -4.10 -3.80
N THR A 40 6.37 -3.29 -3.38
CA THR A 40 7.80 -3.58 -3.63
C THR A 40 8.37 -4.64 -2.69
N GLY A 41 7.72 -4.91 -1.55
CA GLY A 41 8.17 -5.93 -0.60
C GLY A 41 7.40 -5.93 0.72
N GLY A 42 7.98 -6.57 1.74
CA GLY A 42 7.41 -6.66 3.09
C GLY A 42 6.44 -7.82 3.28
N TYR A 43 5.61 -7.73 4.32
CA TYR A 43 4.67 -8.78 4.71
C TYR A 43 3.26 -8.22 4.90
N LYS A 44 2.27 -8.84 4.23
CA LYS A 44 0.84 -8.49 4.35
C LYS A 44 0.48 -7.03 4.01
N ASN A 45 1.20 -6.41 3.09
CA ASN A 45 0.87 -5.10 2.56
C ASN A 45 -0.21 -5.20 1.46
N THR A 46 -1.04 -4.16 1.33
CA THR A 46 -2.13 -4.09 0.35
C THR A 46 -2.05 -2.77 -0.42
N ALA A 47 -1.91 -2.84 -1.74
CA ALA A 47 -2.07 -1.72 -2.66
C ALA A 47 -3.31 -2.00 -3.54
N SER A 48 -4.46 -1.45 -3.18
CA SER A 48 -5.74 -1.76 -3.83
C SER A 48 -6.36 -0.62 -4.63
N GLY A 49 -5.82 0.60 -4.52
CA GLY A 49 -6.22 1.71 -5.38
C GLY A 49 -5.47 1.68 -6.71
N ASP A 50 -6.06 2.25 -7.77
CA ASP A 50 -5.35 2.38 -9.05
C ASP A 50 -4.14 3.31 -8.90
N ALA A 51 -3.02 2.92 -9.49
CA ALA A 51 -1.70 3.53 -9.35
C ALA A 51 -1.24 3.72 -7.88
N SER A 52 -1.82 2.96 -6.94
CA SER A 52 -1.40 3.00 -5.54
C SER A 52 -0.08 2.26 -5.32
N SER A 53 0.64 2.62 -4.27
CA SER A 53 1.92 1.97 -3.96
C SER A 53 2.14 1.73 -2.48
N VAL A 54 2.71 0.56 -2.16
CA VAL A 54 3.31 0.29 -0.86
C VAL A 54 4.75 -0.15 -1.08
N THR A 55 5.72 0.61 -0.55
CA THR A 55 7.13 0.25 -0.76
C THR A 55 7.57 -0.93 0.11
N GLY A 56 7.03 -1.09 1.31
CA GLY A 56 7.36 -2.24 2.18
C GLY A 56 6.71 -2.17 3.56
N GLY A 57 7.31 -2.85 4.54
CA GLY A 57 6.82 -2.89 5.92
C GLY A 57 5.87 -4.05 6.22
N TYR A 58 5.10 -3.92 7.29
CA TYR A 58 4.14 -4.92 7.77
C TYR A 58 2.73 -4.34 7.75
N GLY A 59 1.79 -5.00 7.09
CA GLY A 59 0.36 -4.68 7.24
C GLY A 59 -0.06 -3.28 6.77
N ASN A 60 0.67 -2.65 5.84
CA ASN A 60 0.32 -1.32 5.32
C ASN A 60 -0.74 -1.40 4.22
N GLU A 61 -1.60 -0.37 4.11
CA GLU A 61 -2.69 -0.30 3.14
C GLU A 61 -2.67 1.02 2.35
N ALA A 62 -2.52 0.95 1.03
CA ALA A 62 -2.73 2.06 0.09
C ALA A 62 -3.96 1.74 -0.78
N SER A 63 -5.13 2.28 -0.41
CA SER A 63 -6.42 1.93 -1.04
C SER A 63 -7.08 3.06 -1.83
N GLY A 64 -6.58 4.29 -1.74
CA GLY A 64 -7.02 5.41 -2.58
C GLY A 64 -6.36 5.41 -3.97
N TYR A 65 -6.99 6.04 -4.95
CA TYR A 65 -6.38 6.32 -6.26
C TYR A 65 -5.10 7.14 -6.09
N GLU A 66 -4.00 6.71 -6.69
CA GLU A 66 -2.65 7.31 -6.54
C GLU A 66 -2.20 7.50 -5.08
N SER A 67 -2.73 6.69 -4.16
CA SER A 67 -2.30 6.72 -2.76
C SER A 67 -0.96 6.02 -2.55
N SER A 68 -0.23 6.40 -1.51
CA SER A 68 1.09 5.80 -1.22
C SER A 68 1.35 5.58 0.26
N VAL A 69 1.99 4.44 0.57
CA VAL A 69 2.59 4.18 1.87
C VAL A 69 4.04 3.75 1.68
N THR A 70 5.00 4.53 2.18
CA THR A 70 6.43 4.19 1.99
C THR A 70 6.87 3.03 2.88
N GLY A 71 6.25 2.81 4.04
CA GLY A 71 6.55 1.65 4.88
C GLY A 71 6.02 1.79 6.30
N GLY A 72 6.65 1.08 7.24
CA GLY A 72 6.24 1.05 8.65
C GLY A 72 5.33 -0.13 8.99
N ASP A 73 4.55 0.01 10.06
CA ASP A 73 3.62 -0.99 10.56
C ASP A 73 2.20 -0.40 10.58
N GLY A 74 1.24 -1.09 9.96
CA GLY A 74 -0.19 -0.77 10.07
C GLY A 74 -0.62 0.61 9.53
N ASN A 75 0.14 1.23 8.63
CA ASN A 75 -0.20 2.54 8.08
C ASN A 75 -1.26 2.45 6.96
N LYS A 76 -2.15 3.44 6.87
CA LYS A 76 -3.25 3.49 5.91
C LYS A 76 -3.31 4.80 5.13
N ALA A 77 -3.26 4.73 3.81
CA ALA A 77 -3.52 5.83 2.88
C ALA A 77 -4.76 5.48 2.03
N SER A 78 -5.93 6.01 2.38
CA SER A 78 -7.21 5.64 1.74
C SER A 78 -7.91 6.78 0.99
N GLY A 79 -7.44 8.03 1.15
CA GLY A 79 -7.94 9.16 0.35
C GLY A 79 -7.32 9.18 -1.05
N LEU A 80 -7.98 9.86 -2.01
CA LEU A 80 -7.39 10.10 -3.33
C LEU A 80 -6.10 10.91 -3.17
N TYR A 81 -5.01 10.51 -3.83
CA TYR A 81 -3.70 11.17 -3.72
C TYR A 81 -3.16 11.29 -2.28
N SER A 82 -3.63 10.44 -1.36
CA SER A 82 -3.18 10.47 0.03
C SER A 82 -1.81 9.80 0.19
N SER A 83 -1.06 10.21 1.22
CA SER A 83 0.26 9.62 1.48
C SER A 83 0.53 9.42 2.97
N VAL A 84 1.18 8.30 3.29
CA VAL A 84 1.81 8.08 4.60
C VAL A 84 3.27 7.73 4.39
N THR A 85 4.17 8.55 4.93
CA THR A 85 5.62 8.35 4.75
C THR A 85 6.16 7.20 5.59
N GLY A 86 5.51 6.82 6.69
CA GLY A 86 5.88 5.68 7.51
C GLY A 86 5.41 5.82 8.95
N GLY A 87 6.06 5.11 9.86
CA GLY A 87 5.69 5.08 11.28
C GLY A 87 4.80 3.90 11.65
N ASP A 88 3.98 4.06 12.67
CA ASP A 88 3.13 3.00 13.22
C ASP A 88 1.67 3.46 13.33
N TYR A 89 0.74 2.74 12.71
CA TYR A 89 -0.71 3.02 12.74
C TYR A 89 -1.13 4.46 12.35
N ASN A 90 -0.48 5.08 11.36
CA ASN A 90 -0.89 6.37 10.83
C ASN A 90 -1.99 6.23 9.75
N GLU A 91 -2.89 7.21 9.66
CA GLU A 91 -4.05 7.18 8.75
C GLU A 91 -4.18 8.50 7.96
N ALA A 92 -4.01 8.45 6.63
CA ALA A 92 -4.31 9.53 5.69
C ALA A 92 -5.57 9.17 4.89
N SER A 93 -6.75 9.57 5.38
CA SER A 93 -8.05 9.18 4.80
C SER A 93 -8.77 10.30 4.05
N GLY A 94 -8.30 11.55 4.15
CA GLY A 94 -8.83 12.66 3.36
C GLY A 94 -8.22 12.70 1.96
N ASP A 95 -8.95 13.20 0.98
CA ASP A 95 -8.39 13.43 -0.35
C ASP A 95 -7.27 14.47 -0.27
N TYR A 96 -6.15 14.21 -0.94
CA TYR A 96 -4.91 14.98 -0.87
C TYR A 96 -4.30 15.11 0.54
N SER A 97 -4.65 14.20 1.46
CA SER A 97 -4.11 14.23 2.82
C SER A 97 -2.71 13.60 2.91
N SER A 98 -1.93 14.01 3.92
CA SER A 98 -0.60 13.45 4.15
C SER A 98 -0.31 13.23 5.63
N VAL A 99 0.35 12.12 5.97
CA VAL A 99 1.00 11.93 7.26
C VAL A 99 2.51 11.73 7.05
N SER A 100 3.31 12.57 7.70
CA SER A 100 4.77 12.59 7.59
C SER A 100 5.48 11.48 8.37
N GLY A 101 4.81 10.89 9.37
CA GLY A 101 5.33 9.79 10.19
C GLY A 101 4.76 9.80 11.60
N GLY A 102 5.45 9.13 12.54
CA GLY A 102 5.06 9.05 13.94
C GLY A 102 4.19 7.84 14.27
N GLU A 103 3.40 7.93 15.34
CA GLU A 103 2.52 6.85 15.81
C GLU A 103 1.10 7.39 16.00
N GLY A 104 0.11 6.75 15.34
CA GLY A 104 -1.32 7.04 15.57
C GLY A 104 -1.84 8.38 15.04
N ASN A 105 -1.15 9.02 14.10
CA ASN A 105 -1.59 10.29 13.51
C ASN A 105 -2.73 10.08 12.50
N LYS A 106 -3.66 11.05 12.41
CA LYS A 106 -4.81 10.99 11.49
C LYS A 106 -5.00 12.28 10.70
N ALA A 107 -4.89 12.19 9.38
CA ALA A 107 -5.18 13.26 8.43
C ALA A 107 -6.48 12.92 7.65
N THR A 108 -7.64 13.27 8.20
CA THR A 108 -8.96 12.85 7.67
C THR A 108 -9.68 13.93 6.85
N GLY A 109 -9.19 15.17 6.86
CA GLY A 109 -9.76 16.29 6.10
C GLY A 109 -9.18 16.39 4.69
N TRP A 110 -9.92 17.01 3.78
CA TRP A 110 -9.40 17.34 2.45
C TRP A 110 -8.19 18.25 2.57
N TYR A 111 -7.10 17.93 1.86
CA TYR A 111 -5.82 18.66 1.91
C TYR A 111 -5.18 18.77 3.31
N SER A 112 -5.56 17.90 4.26
CA SER A 112 -5.00 17.93 5.62
C SER A 112 -3.60 17.32 5.68
N SER A 113 -2.74 17.83 6.56
CA SER A 113 -1.36 17.36 6.73
C SER A 113 -0.99 17.29 8.20
N VAL A 114 -0.34 16.19 8.61
CA VAL A 114 0.13 15.92 9.97
C VAL A 114 1.59 15.44 9.96
#